data_AF-A0A357V4W9-F1
#
_entry.id   AF-A0A357V4W9-F1
#
_cell.length_a   1.000
_cell.length_b   1.000
_cell.length_c   1.000
_cell.angle_alpha   90.00
_cell.angle_beta   90.00
_cell.angle_gamma   90.00
#
_symmetry.space_group_name_H-M   'P 1'
#
loop_
_entity.id
_entity.type
_entity.pdbx_description
1 polymer ?
#
loop_
_entity_poly.entity_id
_entity_poly.type
_entity_poly.pdbx_seq_one_letter_code
_entity_poly.pdbx_strand_id
1 'polypeptide(L)'
;PKVRSCTSVTLKIVDPAFNGLSEDDLRKTLRRIPKMCEAEGAGYDFSEHRAAPPGFRIWCGATVETSDLEALFPWIEWSFHQIRAELAGEAA
;
A
#
# COMPACT_ATOMS: atom_id res chain seq x y z
N PRO A 1 -14.17 -15.69 -7.07
CA PRO A 1 -14.96 -15.82 -5.82
C PRO A 1 -16.22 -14.93 -5.89
N LYS A 2 -17.41 -15.50 -5.68
CA LYS A 2 -18.70 -14.80 -5.90
C LYS A 2 -19.07 -13.76 -4.84
N VAL A 3 -18.33 -13.68 -3.73
CA VAL A 3 -18.40 -12.59 -2.74
C VAL A 3 -17.00 -12.38 -2.16
N ARG A 4 -16.55 -11.12 -2.06
CA ARG A 4 -15.43 -10.69 -1.21
C ARG A 4 -15.93 -9.59 -0.27
N SER A 5 -15.36 -9.54 0.95
CA SER A 5 -15.72 -8.65 2.07
C SER A 5 -16.23 -7.26 1.65
N CYS A 6 -17.35 -6.81 2.21
CA CYS A 6 -17.96 -5.51 1.93
C CYS A 6 -17.23 -4.30 2.55
N THR A 7 -16.18 -4.52 3.32
CA THR A 7 -15.54 -3.49 4.15
C THR A 7 -14.03 -3.50 4.05
N SER A 8 -13.45 -4.13 3.03
CA SER A 8 -12.01 -4.01 2.79
C SER A 8 -11.69 -3.73 1.34
N VAL A 9 -10.89 -2.70 1.13
CA VAL A 9 -10.49 -2.24 -0.18
C VAL A 9 -9.07 -2.70 -0.43
N THR A 10 -8.83 -3.32 -1.59
CA THR A 10 -7.48 -3.64 -2.05
C THR A 10 -7.04 -2.56 -3.02
N LEU A 11 -5.96 -1.86 -2.71
CA LEU A 11 -5.33 -0.91 -3.62
C LEU A 11 -4.26 -1.63 -4.44
N LYS A 12 -4.24 -1.30 -5.73
CA LYS A 12 -3.26 -1.80 -6.69
C LYS A 12 -2.43 -0.61 -7.17
N ILE A 13 -1.11 -0.79 -7.20
CA ILE A 13 -0.20 0.16 -7.85
C ILE A 13 -0.24 -0.05 -9.37
N VAL A 14 -0.42 1.04 -10.11
CA VAL A 14 -0.49 1.06 -11.58
C VAL A 14 0.61 1.92 -12.22
N ASP A 15 1.55 2.40 -11.41
CA ASP A 15 2.64 3.25 -11.89
C ASP A 15 3.60 2.45 -12.79
N PRO A 16 3.91 2.93 -14.01
CA PRO A 16 4.78 2.23 -14.95
C PRO A 16 6.19 1.93 -14.44
N ALA A 17 6.69 2.68 -13.46
CA ALA A 17 8.01 2.45 -12.86
C ALA A 17 8.14 1.06 -12.22
N PHE A 18 7.02 0.42 -11.88
CA PHE A 18 6.96 -0.89 -11.24
C PHE A 18 6.75 -2.05 -12.23
N ASN A 19 6.51 -1.76 -13.52
CA ASN A 19 6.19 -2.79 -14.52
C ASN A 19 7.35 -3.76 -14.82
N GLY A 20 8.60 -3.37 -14.52
CA GLY A 20 9.78 -4.20 -14.75
C GLY A 20 10.07 -5.21 -13.63
N LEU A 21 9.33 -5.17 -12.53
CA LEU A 21 9.56 -6.05 -11.38
C LEU A 21 8.84 -7.39 -11.57
N SER A 22 9.47 -8.46 -11.09
CA SER A 22 8.78 -9.75 -10.92
C SER A 22 7.64 -9.60 -9.91
N GLU A 23 6.64 -10.48 -9.93
CA GLU A 23 5.54 -10.42 -8.95
C GLU A 23 6.05 -10.49 -7.51
N ASP A 24 7.05 -11.33 -7.25
CA ASP A 24 7.67 -11.48 -5.93
C ASP A 24 8.41 -10.21 -5.50
N ASP A 25 9.15 -9.57 -6.41
CA ASP A 25 9.88 -8.34 -6.09
C ASP A 25 8.93 -7.15 -5.96
N LEU A 26 7.85 -7.11 -6.73
CA LEU A 26 6.78 -6.14 -6.55
C LEU A 26 6.12 -6.29 -5.18
N ARG A 27 5.79 -7.51 -4.74
CA ARG A 27 5.25 -7.76 -3.41
C ARG A 27 6.23 -7.33 -2.31
N LYS A 28 7.49 -7.75 -2.40
CA LYS A 28 8.53 -7.33 -1.43
C LYS A 28 8.64 -5.81 -1.34
N THR A 29 8.61 -5.13 -2.49
CA THR A 29 8.70 -3.68 -2.58
C THR A 29 7.48 -3.01 -1.95
N LEU A 30 6.27 -3.46 -2.29
CA LEU A 30 5.03 -2.86 -1.78
C LEU A 30 4.78 -3.13 -0.29
N ARG A 31 5.32 -4.23 0.28
CA ARG A 31 5.32 -4.46 1.74
C ARG A 31 6.06 -3.38 2.53
N ARG A 32 6.90 -2.57 1.88
CA ARG A 32 7.61 -1.46 2.54
C ARG A 32 6.68 -0.30 2.85
N ILE A 33 5.62 -0.08 2.06
CA ILE A 33 4.66 1.01 2.27
C ILE A 33 4.03 0.92 3.68
N PRO A 34 3.36 -0.18 4.07
CA PRO A 34 2.84 -0.30 5.44
C PRO A 34 3.91 -0.17 6.50
N LYS A 35 5.10 -0.76 6.30
CA LYS A 35 6.20 -0.67 7.27
C LYS A 35 6.71 0.76 7.49
N MET A 36 6.75 1.57 6.44
CA MET A 36 7.16 2.97 6.52
C MET A 36 6.12 3.79 7.29
N CYS A 37 4.83 3.60 7.00
CA CYS A 37 3.77 4.26 7.77
C CYS A 37 3.73 3.80 9.23
N GLU A 38 3.96 2.52 9.50
CA GLU A 38 4.06 1.97 10.86
C GLU A 38 5.22 2.60 11.65
N ALA A 39 6.38 2.80 11.00
CA ALA A 39 7.56 3.41 11.62
C ALA A 39 7.32 4.88 12.03
N GLU A 40 6.53 5.60 11.24
CA GLU A 40 6.12 6.99 11.52
C GLU A 40 4.91 7.08 12.47
N GLY A 41 4.34 5.94 12.88
CA GLY A 41 3.12 5.88 13.70
C GLY A 41 1.86 6.38 12.99
N ALA A 42 1.89 6.45 11.66
CA ALA A 42 0.85 7.01 10.82
C ALA A 42 -0.28 6.03 10.47
N GLY A 43 -0.02 4.73 10.55
CA GLY A 43 -1.03 3.71 10.25
C GLY A 43 -0.52 2.30 10.50
N TYR A 44 -1.45 1.41 10.84
CA TYR A 44 -1.16 0.02 11.22
C TYR A 44 -2.12 -0.94 10.51
N ASP A 45 -1.71 -2.20 10.37
CA ASP A 45 -2.56 -3.32 9.93
C ASP A 45 -3.26 -3.15 8.56
N PHE A 46 -2.54 -2.59 7.57
CA PHE A 46 -3.03 -2.47 6.19
C PHE A 46 -2.14 -3.18 5.15
N SER A 47 -1.68 -4.39 5.48
CA SER A 47 -0.73 -5.13 4.65
C SER A 47 -1.35 -5.80 3.42
N GLU A 48 -0.51 -6.44 2.61
CA GLU A 48 -0.93 -7.16 1.42
C GLU A 48 -1.76 -8.41 1.71
N HIS A 49 -2.61 -8.79 0.76
CA HIS A 49 -3.40 -10.01 0.87
C HIS A 49 -2.88 -11.09 -0.08
N ARG A 50 -2.54 -12.27 0.44
CA ARG A 50 -1.92 -13.38 -0.32
C ARG A 50 -2.69 -13.76 -1.59
N ALA A 51 -4.02 -13.76 -1.53
CA ALA A 51 -4.89 -14.10 -2.67
C ALA A 51 -5.40 -12.87 -3.44
N ALA A 52 -4.73 -11.73 -3.31
CA ALA A 52 -4.99 -10.50 -4.06
C ALA A 52 -3.78 -10.14 -4.95
N PRO A 53 -3.97 -9.31 -5.98
CA PRO A 53 -2.86 -8.75 -6.76
C PRO A 53 -1.84 -8.03 -5.86
N PRO A 54 -0.59 -7.89 -6.30
CA PRO A 54 0.41 -7.09 -5.59
C PRO A 54 -0.11 -5.68 -5.29
N GLY A 55 -0.06 -5.31 -4.02
CA GLY A 55 -0.78 -4.16 -3.48
C GLY A 55 -0.96 -4.30 -1.97
N PHE A 56 -1.79 -3.44 -1.40
CA PHE A 56 -2.08 -3.44 0.04
C PHE A 56 -3.59 -3.32 0.27
N ARG A 57 -4.05 -3.82 1.42
CA ARG A 57 -5.47 -3.92 1.73
C ARG A 57 -5.78 -3.12 2.99
N ILE A 58 -6.72 -2.21 2.89
CA ILE A 58 -7.19 -1.37 4.00
C ILE A 58 -8.57 -1.86 4.45
N TRP A 59 -8.79 -1.93 5.76
CA TRP A 59 -10.12 -2.11 6.33
C TRP A 59 -10.84 -0.75 6.34
N CYS A 60 -12.01 -0.71 5.72
CA CYS A 60 -12.90 0.44 5.65
C CYS A 60 -14.28 0.04 6.19
N GLY A 61 -14.32 -0.63 7.35
CA GLY A 61 -15.55 -1.03 8.02
C GLY A 61 -16.09 0.03 8.97
N ALA A 62 -17.15 -0.31 9.70
CA ALA A 62 -17.89 0.62 10.57
C ALA A 62 -17.10 1.24 11.73
N THR A 63 -15.83 0.88 11.90
CA THR A 63 -14.94 1.36 12.97
C THR A 63 -13.82 2.25 12.44
N VAL A 64 -13.80 2.53 11.13
CA VAL A 64 -12.80 3.39 10.48
C VAL A 64 -13.51 4.63 9.98
N GLU A 65 -13.09 5.78 10.48
CA GLU A 65 -13.66 7.06 10.06
C GLU A 65 -13.02 7.52 8.75
N THR A 66 -13.74 8.37 8.01
CA THR A 66 -13.21 8.94 6.75
C THR A 66 -11.97 9.79 7.03
N SER A 67 -11.94 10.51 8.16
CA SER A 67 -10.79 11.31 8.59
C SER A 67 -9.54 10.46 8.83
N ASP A 68 -9.68 9.21 9.27
CA ASP A 68 -8.54 8.32 9.48
C ASP A 68 -7.91 7.93 8.14
N LEU A 69 -8.76 7.69 7.13
CA LEU A 69 -8.30 7.40 5.77
C LEU A 69 -7.66 8.64 5.12
N GLU A 70 -8.25 9.81 5.29
CA GLU A 70 -7.69 11.09 4.82
C GLU A 70 -6.34 11.40 5.48
N ALA A 71 -6.16 11.05 6.75
CA ALA A 71 -4.89 11.16 7.44
C ALA A 71 -3.87 10.12 6.93
N LEU A 72 -4.31 8.90 6.63
CA LEU A 72 -3.44 7.81 6.17
C LEU A 72 -2.93 7.98 4.73
N PHE A 73 -3.77 8.47 3.81
CA PHE A 73 -3.41 8.53 2.39
C PHE A 73 -2.16 9.37 2.07
N PRO A 74 -1.93 10.55 2.68
CA PRO A 74 -0.69 11.30 2.50
C PRO A 74 0.57 10.51 2.88
N TRP A 75 0.50 9.66 3.90
CA TRP A 75 1.62 8.80 4.30
C TRP A 75 1.87 7.65 3.32
N ILE A 76 0.78 7.10 2.77
CA ILE A 76 0.87 6.10 1.70
C ILE A 76 1.48 6.73 0.44
N GLU A 77 1.06 7.94 0.08
CA GLU A 77 1.60 8.68 -1.07
C GLU A 77 3.08 9.01 -0.86
N TRP A 78 3.44 9.54 0.31
CA TRP A 78 4.84 9.80 0.66
C TRP A 78 5.71 8.54 0.56
N SER A 79 5.31 7.44 1.20
CA SER A 79 6.09 6.19 1.18
C SER A 79 6.17 5.58 -0.22
N PHE A 80 5.10 5.67 -1.01
CA PHE A 80 5.11 5.32 -2.42
C PHE A 80 6.14 6.14 -3.21
N HIS A 81 6.18 7.47 -3.01
CA HIS A 81 7.14 8.34 -3.67
C HIS A 81 8.59 8.06 -3.28
N GLN A 82 8.86 7.77 -2.00
CA GLN A 82 10.20 7.36 -1.55
C GLN A 82 10.66 6.09 -2.28
N ILE A 83 9.82 5.06 -2.31
CA ILE A 83 10.14 3.80 -2.99
C ILE A 83 10.32 4.02 -4.49
N ARG A 84 9.47 4.84 -5.12
CA ARG A 84 9.57 5.15 -6.54
C ARG A 84 10.87 5.90 -6.87
N ALA A 85 11.29 6.84 -6.03
CA ALA A 85 12.54 7.58 -6.19
C ALA A 85 13.76 6.63 -6.10
N GLU A 86 13.76 5.72 -5.13
CA GLU A 86 14.79 4.68 -5.01
C GLU A 86 14.86 3.78 -6.26
N LEU A 87 13.71 3.38 -6.83
CA LEU A 87 13.67 2.59 -8.06
C LEU A 87 14.20 3.37 -9.27
N ALA A 88 14.04 4.69 -9.29
CA ALA A 88 14.58 5.58 -10.32
C ALA A 88 16.09 5.86 -10.14
N GLY A 89 16.70 5.42 -9.04
CA GLY A 89 18.08 5.77 -8.70
C GLY A 89 18.24 7.21 -8.19
N GLU A 90 17.14 7.89 -7.90
CA GLU A 90 17.09 9.23 -7.29
C GLU A 90 17.05 9.06 -5.76
N ALA A 91 18.17 8.60 -5.19
CA ALA A 91 18.33 8.66 -3.74
C ALA A 91 18.55 10.12 -3.33
N ALA A 92 17.66 10.63 -2.48
CA ALA A 92 17.81 11.92 -1.80
C ALA A 92 19.01 11.93 -0.85
#